data_AF-A0A8H6HAI6-F1
#
_entry.id   AF-A0A8H6HAI6-F1
#
_cell.length_a   1.000
_cell.length_b   1.000
_cell.length_c   1.000
_cell.angle_alpha   90.00
_cell.angle_beta   90.00
_cell.angle_gamma   90.00
#
_symmetry.space_group_name_H-M   'P 1'
#
loop_
_entity.id
_entity.type
_entity.pdbx_description
1 polymer ?
#
loop_
_entity_poly.entity_id
_entity_poly.type
_entity_poly.pdbx_seq_one_letter_code
_entity_poly.pdbx_strand_id
1 'polypeptide(L)'
;MSLARLRRLHAPVTLDYSLLIRLSQSTQPCTNLIVEFIIRYTPGSERWKGRAEMLEKVREDMPRDRPIPVEKTDTRPFGVFDANEGSKKGIIELLDLIRSRTTMSPEEWAGKVRVLLGDWLTSNNFRHARSDRKDDVSPMERLEYGEEVSQLFHFALQATQMIIRFCAQIVVHLSTTTPRIIENDRGRNIIFYE
;
A
#
# COMPACT_ATOMS: atom_id res chain seq x y z
N MET A 1 31.63 33.20 8.94
CA MET A 1 30.15 33.17 9.06
C MET A 1 29.79 32.95 10.51
N SER A 2 29.00 33.83 11.14
CA SER A 2 28.73 33.75 12.59
C SER A 2 27.74 32.62 12.93
N LEU A 3 27.94 32.00 14.11
CA LEU A 3 27.09 30.97 14.71
C LEU A 3 25.59 31.35 14.80
N ALA A 4 25.27 32.64 14.68
CA ALA A 4 23.90 33.14 14.63
C ALA A 4 23.15 32.76 13.34
N ARG A 5 23.85 32.41 12.24
CA ARG A 5 23.22 32.01 10.97
C ARG A 5 22.85 30.52 10.91
N LEU A 6 23.54 29.66 11.68
CA LEU A 6 23.33 28.21 11.70
C LEU A 6 22.10 27.78 12.53
N ARG A 7 21.67 28.59 13.50
CA ARG A 7 20.43 28.31 14.26
C ARG A 7 19.14 28.45 13.45
N ARG A 8 19.19 29.01 12.23
CA ARG A 8 18.01 29.11 11.34
C ARG A 8 17.70 27.83 10.55
N LEU A 9 18.62 26.87 10.49
CA LEU A 9 18.42 25.60 9.76
C LEU A 9 17.85 24.47 10.64
N HIS A 10 17.73 24.70 11.96
CA HIS A 10 17.06 23.82 12.92
C HIS A 10 15.66 24.31 13.28
N ALA A 11 15.03 25.13 12.43
CA ALA A 11 13.60 25.30 12.54
C ALA A 11 12.97 23.93 12.22
N PRO A 12 12.12 23.35 13.09
CA PRO A 12 11.32 22.20 12.69
C PRO A 12 10.64 22.60 11.39
N VAL A 13 10.76 21.76 10.35
CA VAL A 13 9.94 21.89 9.14
C VAL A 13 8.52 21.81 9.65
N THR A 14 7.94 22.98 9.91
CA THR A 14 6.55 23.16 10.25
C THR A 14 5.88 22.93 8.92
N LEU A 15 5.55 21.67 8.66
CA LEU A 15 4.72 21.32 7.53
C LEU A 15 3.50 22.22 7.65
N ASP A 16 3.30 23.10 6.66
CA ASP A 16 2.20 24.05 6.68
C ASP A 16 0.90 23.26 6.70
N TYR A 17 0.29 23.19 7.89
CA TYR A 17 -0.94 22.44 8.16
C TYR A 17 -2.09 22.86 7.25
N SER A 18 -2.07 24.10 6.78
CA SER A 18 -3.09 24.60 5.85
C SER A 18 -2.99 23.93 4.48
N LEU A 19 -1.81 23.43 4.08
CA LEU A 19 -1.60 22.76 2.80
C LEU A 19 -2.18 21.34 2.82
N LEU A 20 -1.98 20.58 3.91
CA LEU A 20 -2.56 19.24 4.07
C LEU A 20 -4.10 19.28 4.16
N ILE A 21 -4.66 20.28 4.84
CA ILE A 21 -6.11 20.50 4.93
C ILE A 21 -6.69 20.91 3.57
N ARG A 22 -5.98 21.74 2.79
CA ARG A 22 -6.42 22.08 1.42
C ARG A 22 -6.38 20.89 0.48
N LEU A 23 -5.42 19.98 0.65
CA LEU A 23 -5.37 18.74 -0.11
C LEU A 23 -6.57 17.84 0.24
N SER A 24 -6.91 17.68 1.53
CA SER A 24 -8.05 16.84 1.95
C SER A 24 -9.42 17.39 1.54
N GLN A 25 -9.56 18.69 1.32
CA GLN A 25 -10.79 19.32 0.82
C GLN A 25 -11.03 19.09 -0.69
N SER A 26 -10.05 18.58 -1.42
CA SER A 26 -10.27 18.11 -2.79
C SER A 26 -10.92 16.72 -2.74
N THR A 27 -12.08 16.58 -3.37
CA THR A 27 -13.01 15.43 -3.33
C THR A 27 -12.50 14.13 -3.94
N GLN A 28 -11.22 13.80 -3.79
CA GLN A 28 -10.63 12.57 -4.29
C GLN A 28 -10.40 11.57 -3.14
N PRO A 29 -11.06 10.39 -3.17
CA PRO A 29 -10.84 9.28 -2.23
C PRO A 29 -9.36 8.97 -1.94
N CYS A 30 -8.52 9.14 -2.96
CA CYS A 30 -7.09 8.89 -2.90
C CYS A 30 -6.34 9.89 -2.00
N THR A 31 -6.83 11.12 -1.87
CA THR A 31 -6.12 12.16 -1.10
C THR A 31 -6.15 11.87 0.39
N ASN A 32 -7.28 11.44 0.94
CA ASN A 32 -7.39 11.09 2.36
C ASN A 32 -6.55 9.85 2.70
N LEU A 33 -6.44 8.89 1.78
CA LEU A 33 -5.55 7.75 1.91
C LEU A 33 -4.08 8.20 2.00
N ILE A 34 -3.63 9.08 1.09
CA ILE A 34 -2.27 9.62 1.08
C ILE A 34 -1.98 10.41 2.36
N VAL A 35 -2.92 11.25 2.81
CA VAL A 35 -2.79 12.02 4.05
C VAL A 35 -2.68 11.08 5.27
N GLU A 36 -3.47 10.00 5.32
CA GLU A 36 -3.33 9.00 6.38
C GLU A 36 -1.94 8.37 6.39
N PHE A 37 -1.41 7.99 5.22
CA PHE A 37 -0.06 7.44 5.10
C PHE A 37 1.01 8.42 5.59
N ILE A 38 0.91 9.70 5.22
CA ILE A 38 1.84 10.73 5.68
C ILE A 38 1.81 10.85 7.20
N ILE A 39 0.62 10.96 7.81
CA ILE A 39 0.49 11.13 9.27
C ILE A 39 0.96 9.87 10.03
N ARG A 40 0.77 8.68 9.47
CA ARG A 40 1.16 7.42 10.12
C ARG A 40 2.64 7.12 10.01
N TYR A 41 3.24 7.38 8.84
CA TYR A 41 4.54 6.81 8.49
C TYR A 41 5.65 7.84 8.27
N THR A 42 5.36 9.15 8.31
CA THR A 42 6.43 10.15 8.27
C THR A 42 7.30 10.02 9.53
N PRO A 43 8.64 9.94 9.41
CA PRO A 43 9.53 9.88 10.57
C PRO A 43 9.30 11.03 11.55
N GLY A 44 9.18 10.72 12.84
CA GLY A 44 8.88 11.70 13.89
C GLY A 44 7.43 12.18 13.94
N SER A 45 6.55 11.67 13.08
CA SER A 45 5.11 12.02 13.07
C SER A 45 4.42 11.75 14.40
N GLU A 46 4.85 10.74 15.15
CA GLU A 46 4.34 10.41 16.49
C GLU A 46 4.40 11.59 17.47
N ARG A 47 5.31 12.54 17.25
CA ARG A 47 5.49 13.74 18.08
C ARG A 47 4.72 14.96 17.57
N TRP A 48 3.98 14.84 16.47
CA TRP A 48 3.21 15.94 15.90
C TRP A 48 2.06 16.31 16.83
N LYS A 49 1.95 17.61 17.14
CA LYS A 49 0.84 18.15 17.92
C LYS A 49 -0.46 17.94 17.14
N GLY A 50 -1.49 17.40 17.81
CA GLY A 50 -2.79 17.14 17.18
C GLY A 50 -2.82 15.93 16.26
N ARG A 51 -1.82 15.04 16.28
CA ARG A 51 -1.79 13.83 15.43
C ARG A 51 -3.06 12.99 15.53
N ALA A 52 -3.58 12.79 16.74
CA ALA A 52 -4.79 12.01 16.96
C ALA A 52 -6.00 12.65 16.27
N GLU A 53 -6.19 13.96 16.41
CA GLU A 53 -7.26 14.72 15.74
C GLU A 53 -7.11 14.68 14.22
N MET A 54 -5.88 14.76 13.69
CA MET A 54 -5.65 14.65 12.25
C MET A 54 -6.03 13.27 11.72
N LEU A 55 -5.66 12.19 12.43
CA LEU A 55 -6.05 10.83 12.03
C LEU A 55 -7.57 10.62 12.10
N GLU A 56 -8.24 11.23 13.08
CA GLU A 56 -9.69 11.11 13.21
C GLU A 56 -10.42 11.83 12.07
N LYS A 57 -10.04 13.07 11.76
CA LYS A 57 -10.60 13.81 10.61
C LYS A 57 -10.43 13.04 9.29
N VAL A 58 -9.25 12.49 9.06
CA VAL A 58 -8.98 11.69 7.86
C VAL A 58 -9.86 10.43 7.80
N ARG A 59 -10.17 9.82 8.95
CA ARG A 59 -11.08 8.66 9.05
C ARG A 59 -12.56 9.01 8.87
N GLU A 60 -12.96 10.20 9.29
CA GLU A 60 -14.31 10.73 9.05
C GLU A 60 -14.51 11.02 7.56
N ASP A 61 -13.49 11.62 6.92
CA ASP A 61 -13.52 11.97 5.50
C ASP A 61 -13.19 10.79 4.56
N MET A 62 -12.78 9.64 5.11
CA MET A 62 -12.48 8.44 4.32
C MET A 62 -13.79 7.87 3.73
N PRO A 63 -13.89 7.66 2.40
CA PRO A 63 -15.05 7.02 1.81
C PRO A 63 -15.28 5.63 2.40
N ARG A 64 -16.46 5.46 3.01
CA ARG A 64 -16.92 4.20 3.62
C ARG A 64 -17.85 3.42 2.71
N ASP A 65 -18.53 4.13 1.81
CA ASP A 65 -19.42 3.50 0.85
C ASP A 65 -18.59 2.70 -0.15
N ARG A 66 -18.90 1.40 -0.22
CA ARG A 66 -18.46 0.57 -1.34
C ARG A 66 -19.40 0.88 -2.51
N PRO A 67 -18.92 1.53 -3.58
CA PRO A 67 -19.79 1.88 -4.71
C PRO A 67 -20.30 0.64 -5.46
N ILE A 68 -19.64 -0.51 -5.28
CA ILE A 68 -19.98 -1.78 -5.92
C ILE A 68 -20.52 -2.73 -4.83
N PRO A 69 -21.70 -3.36 -5.02
CA PRO A 69 -22.21 -4.37 -4.12
C PRO A 69 -21.24 -5.54 -4.01
N VAL A 70 -21.21 -6.21 -2.86
CA VAL A 70 -20.34 -7.38 -2.67
C VAL A 70 -20.89 -8.54 -3.51
N GLU A 71 -20.14 -8.93 -4.54
CA GLU A 71 -20.42 -10.13 -5.32
C GLU A 71 -19.68 -11.33 -4.70
N LYS A 72 -20.37 -12.48 -4.63
CA LYS A 72 -19.73 -13.73 -4.18
C LYS A 72 -18.97 -14.35 -5.34
N THR A 73 -17.66 -14.56 -5.17
CA THR A 73 -16.85 -15.24 -6.17
C THR A 73 -17.26 -16.71 -6.32
N ASP A 74 -17.58 -17.15 -7.54
CA ASP A 74 -17.76 -18.58 -7.87
C ASP A 74 -16.40 -19.20 -8.23
N THR A 75 -15.96 -20.17 -7.43
CA THR A 75 -14.58 -20.67 -7.43
C THR A 75 -14.50 -22.17 -7.70
N ARG A 76 -15.26 -22.66 -8.69
CA ARG A 76 -15.22 -24.06 -9.13
C ARG A 76 -13.80 -24.55 -9.40
N PRO A 77 -13.43 -25.79 -9.05
CA PRO A 77 -14.29 -26.84 -8.50
C PRO A 77 -14.60 -26.65 -7.02
N PHE A 78 -14.00 -25.68 -6.33
CA PHE A 78 -14.13 -25.51 -4.89
C PHE A 78 -15.48 -24.92 -4.45
N GLY A 79 -16.30 -24.37 -5.37
CA GLY A 79 -17.64 -23.83 -5.08
C GLY A 79 -17.61 -22.34 -4.75
N VAL A 80 -18.51 -21.84 -3.92
CA VAL A 80 -18.51 -20.42 -3.52
C VAL A 80 -17.73 -20.27 -2.20
N PHE A 81 -16.85 -19.27 -2.12
CA PHE A 81 -16.23 -18.88 -0.85
C PHE A 81 -16.89 -17.60 -0.34
N ASP A 82 -17.18 -17.56 0.96
CA ASP A 82 -17.70 -16.38 1.63
C ASP A 82 -16.52 -15.68 2.33
N ALA A 83 -15.61 -15.11 1.53
CA ALA A 83 -14.39 -14.47 2.00
C ALA A 83 -14.13 -13.17 1.23
N ASN A 84 -13.62 -12.15 1.93
CA ASN A 84 -13.34 -10.84 1.31
C ASN A 84 -11.97 -10.81 0.60
N GLU A 85 -11.92 -11.31 -0.63
CA GLU A 85 -10.71 -11.35 -1.47
C GLU A 85 -10.09 -9.97 -1.72
N GLY A 86 -10.87 -8.89 -1.57
CA GLY A 86 -10.39 -7.51 -1.72
C GLY A 86 -9.44 -7.02 -0.63
N SER A 87 -9.10 -7.87 0.36
CA SER A 87 -8.20 -7.52 1.46
C SER A 87 -7.17 -8.63 1.72
N LYS A 88 -5.97 -8.26 2.18
CA LYS A 88 -4.93 -9.24 2.57
C LYS A 88 -5.45 -10.26 3.60
N LYS A 89 -6.26 -9.81 4.57
CA LYS A 89 -6.86 -10.70 5.57
C LYS A 89 -7.85 -11.67 4.94
N GLY A 90 -8.71 -11.21 4.03
CA GLY A 90 -9.65 -12.11 3.37
C GLY A 90 -9.00 -13.02 2.32
N ILE A 91 -7.85 -12.66 1.74
CA ILE A 91 -7.04 -13.62 0.97
C ILE A 91 -6.49 -14.73 1.89
N ILE A 92 -6.02 -14.40 3.10
CA ILE A 92 -5.57 -15.42 4.06
C ILE A 92 -6.73 -16.33 4.47
N GLU A 93 -7.90 -15.75 4.72
CA GLU A 93 -9.14 -16.48 5.03
C GLU A 93 -9.55 -17.40 3.87
N LEU A 94 -9.56 -16.88 2.63
CA LEU A 94 -9.82 -17.67 1.43
C LEU A 94 -8.86 -18.86 1.33
N LEU A 95 -7.56 -18.65 1.55
CA LEU A 95 -6.57 -19.72 1.48
C LEU A 95 -6.79 -20.78 2.56
N ASP A 96 -7.19 -20.37 3.76
CA ASP A 96 -7.52 -21.32 4.82
C ASP A 96 -8.83 -22.09 4.54
N LEU A 97 -9.81 -21.45 3.91
CA LEU A 97 -11.02 -22.11 3.42
C LEU A 97 -10.71 -23.12 2.31
N ILE A 98 -9.84 -22.78 1.35
CA ILE A 98 -9.37 -23.72 0.32
C ILE A 98 -8.65 -24.90 0.97
N ARG A 99 -7.68 -24.63 1.86
CA ARG A 99 -6.97 -25.67 2.62
C ARG A 99 -7.95 -26.61 3.30
N SER A 100 -8.92 -26.05 4.02
CA SER A 100 -9.94 -26.80 4.77
C SER A 100 -10.78 -27.69 3.85
N ARG A 101 -11.17 -27.19 2.67
CA ARG A 101 -11.91 -27.99 1.67
C ARG A 101 -11.05 -29.07 1.00
N THR A 102 -9.76 -28.84 0.85
CA THR A 102 -8.80 -29.86 0.37
C THR A 102 -8.39 -30.88 1.43
N THR A 103 -8.85 -30.73 2.68
CA THR A 103 -8.51 -31.60 3.82
C THR A 103 -7.01 -31.72 4.11
N MET A 104 -6.20 -30.75 3.66
CA MET A 104 -4.75 -30.76 3.86
C MET A 104 -4.36 -30.25 5.26
N SER A 105 -3.31 -30.83 5.82
CA SER A 105 -2.70 -30.28 7.05
C SER A 105 -2.02 -28.94 6.78
N PRO A 106 -1.82 -28.09 7.80
CA PRO A 106 -1.07 -26.84 7.64
C PRO A 106 0.33 -27.04 7.07
N GLU A 107 1.01 -28.11 7.44
CA GLU A 107 2.37 -28.44 7.00
C GLU A 107 2.42 -28.82 5.52
N GLU A 108 1.49 -29.67 5.09
CA GLU A 108 1.36 -30.05 3.68
C GLU A 108 0.94 -28.85 2.82
N TRP A 109 0.02 -28.03 3.35
CA TRP A 109 -0.42 -26.80 2.69
C TRP A 109 0.72 -25.83 2.49
N ALA A 110 1.56 -25.60 3.51
CA ALA A 110 2.70 -24.69 3.43
C ALA A 110 3.68 -25.07 2.29
N GLY A 111 3.86 -26.37 2.03
CA GLY A 111 4.70 -26.85 0.93
C GLY A 111 4.09 -26.64 -0.47
N LYS A 112 2.75 -26.55 -0.57
CA LYS A 112 2.01 -26.52 -1.85
C LYS A 112 1.40 -25.17 -2.19
N VAL A 113 1.21 -24.29 -1.20
CA VAL A 113 0.45 -23.04 -1.31
C VAL A 113 0.94 -22.12 -2.42
N ARG A 114 2.25 -22.08 -2.70
CA ARG A 114 2.81 -21.22 -3.76
C ARG A 114 2.35 -21.63 -5.15
N VAL A 115 2.36 -22.93 -5.44
CA VAL A 115 1.93 -23.47 -6.74
C VAL A 115 0.42 -23.27 -6.88
N LEU A 116 -0.33 -23.61 -5.82
CA LEU A 116 -1.78 -23.47 -5.79
C LEU A 116 -2.23 -22.00 -5.94
N LEU A 117 -1.49 -21.05 -5.38
CA LEU A 117 -1.74 -19.61 -5.57
C LEU A 117 -1.54 -19.17 -7.03
N GLY A 118 -0.49 -19.64 -7.69
CA GLY A 118 -0.25 -19.35 -9.11
C GLY A 118 -1.34 -19.93 -10.01
N ASP A 119 -1.71 -21.18 -9.76
CA ASP A 119 -2.77 -21.87 -10.50
C ASP A 119 -4.15 -21.25 -10.24
N TRP A 120 -4.40 -20.83 -9.00
CA TRP A 120 -5.60 -20.10 -8.60
C TRP A 120 -5.73 -18.78 -9.37
N LEU A 121 -4.68 -17.96 -9.36
CA LEU A 121 -4.67 -16.67 -10.04
C LEU A 121 -4.90 -16.84 -11.54
N THR A 122 -4.19 -17.79 -12.16
CA THR A 122 -4.34 -18.13 -13.57
C THR A 122 -5.76 -18.59 -13.88
N SER A 123 -6.31 -19.49 -13.07
CA SER A 123 -7.67 -20.00 -13.24
C SER A 123 -8.72 -18.91 -13.06
N ASN A 124 -8.53 -17.99 -12.10
CA ASN A 124 -9.46 -16.90 -11.86
C ASN A 124 -9.44 -15.90 -13.00
N ASN A 125 -8.26 -15.55 -13.51
CA ASN A 125 -8.11 -14.67 -14.67
C ASN A 125 -8.82 -15.24 -15.90
N PHE A 126 -8.65 -16.54 -16.20
CA PHE A 126 -9.37 -17.17 -17.31
C PHE A 126 -10.88 -17.25 -17.11
N ARG A 127 -11.37 -17.30 -15.86
CA ARG A 127 -12.81 -17.27 -15.57
C ARG A 127 -13.39 -15.87 -15.77
N HIS A 128 -12.73 -14.84 -15.28
CA HIS A 128 -13.12 -13.45 -15.55
C HIS A 128 -13.13 -13.19 -17.06
N ALA A 129 -12.04 -13.51 -17.74
CA ALA A 129 -11.94 -13.43 -19.20
C ALA A 129 -12.91 -14.35 -19.97
N ARG A 130 -13.61 -15.28 -19.31
CA ARG A 130 -14.72 -16.05 -19.89
C ARG A 130 -16.08 -15.42 -19.59
N SER A 131 -16.28 -14.87 -18.40
CA SER A 131 -17.47 -14.13 -18.02
C SER A 131 -17.65 -12.89 -18.89
N ASP A 132 -16.56 -12.17 -19.14
CA ASP A 132 -16.55 -10.92 -19.91
C ASP A 132 -16.86 -11.16 -21.40
N ARG A 133 -16.72 -12.41 -21.88
CA ARG A 133 -17.08 -12.81 -23.27
C ARG A 133 -18.56 -12.64 -23.60
N LYS A 134 -19.42 -12.52 -22.60
CA LYS A 134 -20.85 -12.27 -22.83
C LYS A 134 -21.08 -10.92 -23.54
N ASP A 135 -20.10 -10.03 -23.45
CA ASP A 135 -20.14 -8.67 -23.99
C ASP A 135 -19.27 -8.51 -25.26
N ASP A 136 -18.74 -9.61 -25.82
CA ASP A 136 -17.91 -9.61 -27.03
C ASP A 136 -18.67 -9.08 -28.26
N VAL A 137 -18.12 -8.06 -28.93
CA VAL A 137 -18.54 -7.62 -30.26
C VAL A 137 -17.84 -8.45 -31.34
N SER A 138 -16.59 -8.88 -31.09
CA SER A 138 -15.82 -9.71 -32.03
C SER A 138 -14.90 -10.74 -31.39
N PRO A 139 -14.52 -11.82 -32.11
CA PRO A 139 -13.56 -12.81 -31.61
C PRO A 139 -12.16 -12.27 -31.30
N MET A 140 -11.78 -11.09 -31.83
CA MET A 140 -10.46 -10.48 -31.59
C MET A 140 -10.35 -9.86 -30.20
N GLU A 141 -11.46 -9.33 -29.64
CA GLU A 141 -11.51 -8.76 -28.28
C GLU A 141 -11.24 -9.84 -27.21
N ARG A 142 -11.36 -11.12 -27.56
CA ARG A 142 -11.09 -12.25 -26.66
C ARG A 142 -9.63 -12.37 -26.21
N LEU A 143 -8.69 -11.87 -27.01
CA LEU A 143 -7.27 -11.86 -26.66
C LEU A 143 -6.97 -10.80 -25.59
N GLU A 144 -7.73 -9.69 -25.59
CA GLU A 144 -7.46 -8.54 -24.73
C GLU A 144 -7.83 -8.81 -23.27
N TYR A 145 -8.93 -9.51 -22.98
CA TYR A 145 -9.33 -9.75 -21.57
C TYR A 145 -8.30 -10.52 -20.74
N GLY A 146 -7.63 -11.52 -21.33
CA GLY A 146 -6.61 -12.27 -20.63
C GLY A 146 -5.40 -11.39 -20.28
N GLU A 147 -5.04 -10.49 -21.19
CA GLU A 147 -3.99 -9.51 -21.00
C GLU A 147 -4.41 -8.47 -19.94
N GLU A 148 -5.56 -7.81 -20.09
CA GLU A 148 -6.05 -6.76 -19.20
C GLU A 148 -6.19 -7.23 -17.73
N VAL A 149 -6.80 -8.39 -17.52
CA VAL A 149 -7.01 -8.94 -16.17
C VAL A 149 -5.66 -9.32 -15.54
N SER A 150 -4.71 -9.85 -16.32
CA SER A 150 -3.38 -10.18 -15.82
C SER A 150 -2.51 -8.93 -15.59
N GLN A 151 -2.68 -7.88 -16.39
CA GLN A 151 -1.90 -6.65 -16.31
C GLN A 151 -2.15 -5.90 -15.00
N LEU A 152 -3.37 -5.92 -14.44
CA LEU A 152 -3.66 -5.26 -13.16
C LEU A 152 -2.77 -5.76 -12.01
N PHE A 153 -2.51 -7.07 -11.96
CA PHE A 153 -1.57 -7.64 -10.98
C PHE A 153 -0.14 -7.12 -11.21
N HIS A 154 0.29 -7.05 -12.47
CA HIS A 154 1.62 -6.56 -12.83
C HIS A 154 1.78 -5.06 -12.53
N PHE A 155 0.76 -4.24 -12.80
CA PHE A 155 0.74 -2.82 -12.45
C PHE A 155 0.79 -2.61 -10.95
N ALA A 156 -0.02 -3.34 -10.18
CA ALA A 156 0.01 -3.26 -8.72
C ALA A 156 1.37 -3.68 -8.15
N LEU A 157 1.99 -4.73 -8.71
CA LEU A 157 3.32 -5.18 -8.34
C LEU A 157 4.39 -4.14 -8.68
N GLN A 158 4.37 -3.59 -9.89
CA GLN A 158 5.30 -2.53 -10.30
C GLN A 158 5.15 -1.28 -9.45
N ALA A 159 3.92 -0.83 -9.18
CA ALA A 159 3.66 0.32 -8.31
C ALA A 159 4.21 0.07 -6.90
N THR A 160 3.99 -1.11 -6.34
CA THR A 160 4.52 -1.50 -5.03
C THR A 160 6.05 -1.50 -5.03
N GLN A 161 6.68 -2.06 -6.06
CA GLN A 161 8.14 -2.05 -6.21
C GLN A 161 8.69 -0.63 -6.30
N MET A 162 8.04 0.26 -7.06
CA MET A 162 8.44 1.66 -7.16
C MET A 162 8.35 2.37 -5.81
N ILE A 163 7.24 2.20 -5.07
CA ILE A 163 7.08 2.78 -3.73
C ILE A 163 8.18 2.29 -2.80
N ILE A 164 8.46 0.99 -2.76
CA ILE A 164 9.51 0.44 -1.89
C ILE A 164 10.88 1.00 -2.26
N ARG A 165 11.23 1.05 -3.55
CA ARG A 165 12.51 1.59 -4.03
C ARG A 165 12.66 3.07 -3.69
N PHE A 166 11.60 3.84 -3.89
CA PHE A 166 11.58 5.27 -3.57
C PHE A 166 11.73 5.52 -2.07
N CYS A 167 10.96 4.80 -1.24
CA CYS A 167 11.07 4.88 0.22
C CYS A 167 12.46 4.45 0.72
N ALA A 168 13.04 3.38 0.15
CA ALA A 168 14.40 2.95 0.49
C ALA A 168 15.45 4.01 0.12
N GLN A 169 15.31 4.65 -1.04
CA GLN A 169 16.20 5.75 -1.43
C GLN A 169 16.06 6.96 -0.51
N ILE A 170 14.84 7.32 -0.09
CA ILE A 170 14.64 8.39 0.90
C ILE A 170 15.32 8.04 2.22
N VAL A 171 15.16 6.82 2.73
CA VAL A 171 15.81 6.38 3.98
C VAL A 171 17.32 6.44 3.87
N VAL A 172 17.90 5.96 2.76
CA VAL A 172 19.34 6.06 2.50
C VAL A 172 19.78 7.52 2.46
N HIS A 173 19.08 8.38 1.70
CA HIS A 173 19.42 9.79 1.58
C HIS A 173 19.32 10.52 2.93
N LEU A 174 18.30 10.25 3.73
CA LEU A 174 18.15 10.78 5.08
C LEU A 174 19.24 10.24 6.02
N SER A 175 19.64 8.97 5.88
CA SER A 175 20.71 8.39 6.69
C SER A 175 22.09 9.00 6.37
N THR A 176 22.37 9.28 5.10
CA THR A 176 23.65 9.88 4.66
C THR A 176 23.71 11.39 4.87
N THR A 177 22.57 12.07 4.92
CA THR A 177 22.49 13.52 5.24
C THR A 177 22.32 13.79 6.73
N THR A 178 22.33 12.76 7.59
CA THR A 178 22.30 12.97 9.04
C THR A 178 23.63 13.59 9.46
N PRO A 179 23.65 14.82 10.02
CA PRO A 179 24.89 15.45 10.43
C PRO A 179 25.63 14.60 11.46
N ARG A 180 26.90 14.28 11.19
CA ARG A 180 27.75 13.62 12.19
C ARG A 180 28.19 14.65 13.21
N ILE A 181 27.78 14.45 14.46
CA ILE A 181 28.24 15.24 15.60
C ILE A 181 29.45 14.51 16.18
N ILE A 182 30.62 15.12 16.04
CA ILE A 182 31.85 14.63 16.66
C ILE A 182 32.20 15.63 17.77
N GLU A 183 32.28 15.13 19.00
CA GLU A 183 32.72 15.92 20.14
C GLU A 183 34.25 15.95 20.13
N ASN A 184 34.84 17.15 20.10
CA ASN A 184 36.29 17.27 20.15
C ASN A 184 36.83 17.15 21.57
N ASP A 185 38.15 16.97 21.71
CA ASP A 185 38.87 16.84 22.99
C ASP A 185 38.69 18.04 23.94
N ARG A 186 38.02 19.11 23.50
CA ARG A 186 37.68 20.30 24.29
C ARG A 186 36.19 20.38 24.66
N GLY A 187 35.43 19.29 24.50
CA GLY A 187 34.01 19.21 24.82
C GLY A 187 33.12 20.08 23.91
N ARG A 188 33.56 20.38 22.68
CA ARG A 188 32.75 21.13 21.71
C ARG A 188 32.28 20.21 20.60
N ASN A 189 30.98 20.24 20.35
CA ASN A 189 30.34 19.55 19.23
C ASN A 189 30.70 20.23 17.90
N ILE A 190 31.36 19.50 17.01
CA ILE A 190 31.59 19.89 15.62
C ILE A 190 30.60 19.09 14.77
N ILE A 191 29.82 19.81 13.97
CA ILE A 191 28.79 19.21 13.11
C ILE A 191 29.35 19.18 11.68
N PHE A 192 29.52 17.98 11.13
CA PHE A 192 29.91 17.78 9.73
C PHE A 192 28.68 17.42 8.90
N TYR A 193 28.54 18.11 7.77
CA TYR A 193 27.61 17.76 6.70
C TYR A 193 28.49 17.32 5.52
N GLU A 194 28.37 16.05 5.09
CA GLU A 194 28.97 15.58 3.83
C GLU A 194 28.12 16.02 2.64
#